data_AF-A0A162JA47-F1
#
_entry.id   AF-A0A162JA47-F1
#
_cell.length_a   1.000
_cell.length_b   1.000
_cell.length_c   1.000
_cell.angle_alpha   90.00
_cell.angle_beta   90.00
_cell.angle_gamma   90.00
#
_symmetry.space_group_name_H-M   'P 1'
#
loop_
_entity.id
_entity.type
_entity.pdbx_description
1 polymer ?
#
loop_
_entity_poly.entity_id
_entity_poly.type
_entity_poly.pdbx_seq_one_letter_code
_entity_poly.pdbx_strand_id
1 'polypeptide(L)'
;MMYKFRIDKIIVNTADGIEEIVPKKVNVIVGPNNSGKNRLLKEIRDYLSGDNRDIKIINGIEHPFPKSSSELDNMYDVASKMVKDKYGNWMLKSYSNKPTQVLDMTSSLESHFMYFFI
;
A
#
# COMPACT_ATOMS: atom_id res chain seq x y z
N MET A 1 5.46 19.82 6.58
CA MET A 1 4.04 19.61 6.22
C MET A 1 3.82 18.10 6.26
N MET A 2 2.92 17.59 7.10
CA MET A 2 2.74 16.13 7.27
C MET A 2 1.98 15.59 6.05
N TYR A 3 2.71 14.95 5.14
CA TYR A 3 2.10 14.26 4.03
C TYR A 3 1.30 13.06 4.56
N LYS A 4 0.10 12.86 4.03
CA LYS A 4 -0.74 11.71 4.37
C LYS A 4 -0.80 10.80 3.15
N PHE A 5 -0.65 9.49 3.36
CA PHE A 5 -0.95 8.51 2.31
C PHE A 5 -2.31 8.83 1.68
N ARG A 6 -2.31 9.08 0.37
CA ARG A 6 -3.50 9.47 -0.38
C ARG A 6 -3.49 8.71 -1.70
N ILE A 7 -4.59 8.03 -1.98
CA ILE A 7 -4.83 7.49 -3.32
C ILE A 7 -5.45 8.62 -4.14
N ASP A 8 -4.80 8.99 -5.24
CA ASP A 8 -5.25 10.03 -6.15
C ASP A 8 -6.29 9.50 -7.14
N LYS A 9 -6.11 8.24 -7.58
CA LYS A 9 -7.02 7.59 -8.52
C LYS A 9 -6.99 6.06 -8.38
N ILE A 10 -8.13 5.42 -8.59
CA ILE A 10 -8.27 3.96 -8.73
C ILE A 10 -8.88 3.68 -10.10
N ILE A 11 -8.24 2.84 -10.89
CA ILE A 11 -8.74 2.40 -12.21
C ILE A 11 -9.30 0.99 -12.04
N VAL A 12 -10.58 0.80 -12.39
CA VAL A 12 -11.29 -0.47 -12.17
C VAL A 12 -11.88 -1.04 -13.46
N ASN A 13 -11.91 -2.37 -13.54
CA ASN A 13 -12.70 -3.11 -14.52
C ASN A 13 -14.14 -3.23 -14.04
N THR A 14 -15.06 -2.77 -14.86
CA THR A 14 -16.50 -2.99 -14.71
C THR A 14 -17.04 -3.81 -15.87
N ALA A 15 -18.30 -4.24 -15.77
CA ALA A 15 -18.96 -4.92 -16.89
C ALA A 15 -19.09 -4.02 -18.14
N ASP A 16 -19.17 -2.71 -17.93
CA ASP A 16 -19.37 -1.70 -18.97
C ASP A 16 -18.05 -1.13 -19.51
N GLY A 17 -16.91 -1.60 -18.98
CA GLY A 17 -15.57 -1.17 -19.40
C GLY A 17 -14.68 -0.73 -18.25
N ILE A 18 -13.66 0.07 -18.56
CA ILE A 18 -12.73 0.61 -17.57
C ILE A 18 -13.31 1.92 -17.01
N GLU A 19 -13.38 2.02 -15.69
CA GLU A 19 -13.81 3.24 -14.99
C GLU A 19 -12.70 3.81 -14.09
N GLU A 20 -12.70 5.13 -13.95
CA GLU A 20 -11.81 5.86 -13.05
C GLU A 20 -12.56 6.38 -11.82
N ILE A 21 -12.07 6.03 -10.64
CA ILE A 21 -12.60 6.44 -9.34
C ILE A 21 -11.59 7.38 -8.68
N VAL A 22 -11.99 8.63 -8.41
CA VAL A 22 -11.19 9.60 -7.65
C VAL A 22 -11.64 9.60 -6.19
N PRO A 23 -10.82 9.10 -5.24
CA PRO A 23 -11.21 9.00 -3.84
C PRO A 23 -11.41 10.38 -3.20
N LYS A 24 -12.50 10.53 -2.44
CA LYS A 24 -12.78 11.71 -1.59
C LYS A 24 -12.32 11.47 -0.15
N LYS A 25 -12.53 12.47 0.73
CA LYS A 25 -12.23 12.36 2.17
C LYS A 25 -12.89 11.14 2.84
N VAL A 26 -14.10 10.79 2.40
CA VAL A 26 -14.83 9.58 2.80
C VAL A 26 -15.40 8.94 1.55
N ASN A 27 -15.20 7.64 1.39
CA ASN A 27 -15.71 6.86 0.27
C ASN A 27 -16.62 5.76 0.82
N VAL A 28 -17.83 5.64 0.28
CA VAL A 28 -18.81 4.64 0.69
C VAL A 28 -19.04 3.70 -0.49
N ILE A 29 -18.81 2.40 -0.29
CA ILE A 29 -19.01 1.37 -1.31
C ILE A 29 -20.37 0.71 -1.05
N VAL A 30 -21.31 0.89 -1.99
CA VAL A 30 -22.67 0.35 -1.89
C VAL A 30 -22.93 -0.62 -3.02
N GLY A 31 -23.68 -1.69 -2.73
CA GLY A 31 -24.07 -2.68 -3.73
C GLY A 31 -24.72 -3.91 -3.09
N PRO A 32 -25.33 -4.80 -3.88
CA PRO A 32 -25.95 -6.03 -3.38
C PRO A 32 -24.97 -6.96 -2.64
N ASN A 33 -25.50 -7.91 -1.87
CA ASN A 33 -24.66 -8.98 -1.33
C ASN A 33 -23.97 -9.73 -2.46
N ASN A 34 -22.71 -10.11 -2.25
CA ASN A 34 -21.87 -10.78 -3.23
C ASN A 34 -21.47 -9.95 -4.48
N SER A 35 -21.73 -8.63 -4.50
CA SER A 35 -21.35 -7.75 -5.63
C SER A 35 -19.86 -7.40 -5.72
N GLY A 36 -18.99 -8.09 -4.98
CA GLY A 36 -17.55 -7.83 -5.01
C GLY A 36 -17.02 -6.72 -4.08
N LYS A 37 -17.84 -6.09 -3.22
CA LYS A 37 -17.38 -5.01 -2.30
C LYS A 37 -16.16 -5.39 -1.46
N ASN A 38 -16.22 -6.54 -0.78
CA ASN A 38 -15.10 -7.04 0.03
C ASN A 38 -13.91 -7.47 -0.83
N ARG A 39 -14.16 -7.90 -2.07
CA ARG A 39 -13.11 -8.27 -3.02
C ARG A 39 -12.35 -7.03 -3.46
N LEU A 40 -13.03 -5.96 -3.82
CA LEU A 40 -12.43 -4.67 -4.15
C LEU A 40 -11.51 -4.17 -3.02
N LEU A 41 -11.97 -4.21 -1.76
CA LEU A 41 -11.14 -3.81 -0.62
C LEU A 41 -9.90 -4.71 -0.43
N LYS A 42 -10.03 -6.02 -0.64
CA LYS A 42 -8.90 -6.96 -0.58
C LYS A 42 -7.90 -6.68 -1.70
N GLU A 43 -8.38 -6.45 -2.92
CA GLU A 43 -7.53 -6.14 -4.06
C GLU A 43 -6.82 -4.79 -3.89
N ILE A 44 -7.47 -3.75 -3.32
CA ILE A 44 -6.78 -2.47 -3.01
C ILE A 44 -5.61 -2.75 -2.06
N ARG A 45 -5.85 -3.51 -0.99
CA ARG A 45 -4.81 -3.86 -0.03
C ARG A 45 -3.69 -4.66 -0.68
N ASP A 46 -4.01 -5.67 -1.47
CA ASP A 46 -3.03 -6.57 -2.08
C ASP A 46 -2.22 -5.84 -3.15
N TYR A 47 -2.85 -4.99 -3.99
CA TYR A 47 -2.17 -4.09 -4.94
C TYR A 47 -1.17 -3.16 -4.25
N LEU A 48 -1.59 -2.46 -3.19
CA LEU A 48 -0.72 -1.56 -2.42
C LEU A 48 0.41 -2.28 -1.67
N SER A 49 0.29 -3.60 -1.49
CA SER A 49 1.33 -4.44 -0.89
C SER A 49 2.27 -5.06 -1.94
N GLY A 50 2.05 -4.80 -3.23
CA GLY A 50 2.78 -5.41 -4.35
C GLY A 50 2.36 -6.85 -4.69
N ASP A 51 1.28 -7.38 -4.10
CA ASP A 51 0.79 -8.74 -4.35
C ASP A 51 -0.24 -8.75 -5.50
N ASN A 52 0.26 -8.75 -6.74
CA ASN A 52 -0.56 -8.58 -7.94
C ASN A 52 -1.07 -9.90 -8.57
N ARG A 53 -0.99 -11.03 -7.86
CA ARG A 53 -1.20 -12.36 -8.45
C ARG A 53 -2.66 -12.72 -8.78
N ASP A 54 -3.65 -12.16 -8.07
CA ASP A 54 -5.09 -12.45 -8.28
C ASP A 54 -5.96 -11.18 -8.31
N ILE A 55 -5.43 -10.10 -8.88
CA ILE A 55 -6.15 -8.84 -9.03
C ILE A 55 -7.01 -8.92 -10.30
N LYS A 56 -8.32 -8.66 -10.17
CA LYS A 56 -9.30 -8.77 -11.28
C LYS A 56 -10.11 -7.50 -11.48
N ILE A 57 -10.39 -6.80 -10.39
CA ILE A 57 -11.17 -5.56 -10.38
C ILE A 57 -10.25 -4.36 -10.60
N ILE A 58 -9.08 -4.32 -9.97
CA ILE A 58 -8.19 -3.15 -10.06
C ILE A 58 -7.22 -3.30 -11.23
N ASN A 59 -7.17 -2.29 -12.10
CA ASN A 59 -6.16 -2.18 -13.15
C ASN A 59 -4.98 -1.30 -12.73
N GLY A 60 -5.20 -0.33 -11.85
CA GLY A 60 -4.15 0.57 -11.40
C GLY A 60 -4.58 1.44 -10.24
N ILE A 61 -3.60 1.85 -9.43
CA ILE A 61 -3.79 2.85 -8.37
C ILE A 61 -2.72 3.93 -8.53
N GLU A 62 -3.15 5.16 -8.77
CA GLU A 62 -2.25 6.31 -8.76
C GLU A 62 -2.15 6.84 -7.32
N HIS A 63 -0.94 6.89 -6.80
CA HIS A 63 -0.63 7.55 -5.54
C HIS A 63 0.77 8.16 -5.59
N PRO A 64 1.02 9.26 -4.86
CA PRO A 64 2.34 9.88 -4.84
C PRO A 64 3.32 8.96 -4.11
N PHE A 65 4.35 8.51 -4.83
CA PHE A 65 5.52 7.87 -4.21
C PHE A 65 6.50 8.95 -3.74
N PRO A 66 7.08 8.82 -2.54
CA PRO A 66 8.18 9.68 -2.12
C PRO A 66 9.35 9.47 -3.09
N LYS A 67 10.04 10.55 -3.47
CA LYS A 67 11.17 10.53 -4.42
C LYS A 67 12.52 10.37 -3.73
N SER A 68 12.55 10.46 -2.41
CA SER A 68 13.77 10.39 -1.62
C SER A 68 13.53 9.78 -0.24
N SER A 69 14.62 9.41 0.43
CA SER A 69 14.54 8.79 1.74
C SER A 69 14.05 9.70 2.85
N SER A 70 14.50 10.95 2.82
CA SER A 70 13.99 11.99 3.69
C SER A 70 12.51 12.27 3.45
N GLU A 71 12.02 12.16 2.21
CA GLU A 71 10.60 12.36 1.91
C GLU A 71 9.76 11.21 2.46
N LEU A 72 10.16 9.95 2.27
CA LEU A 72 9.47 8.79 2.87
C LEU A 72 9.38 8.92 4.39
N ASP A 73 10.48 9.26 5.05
CA ASP A 73 10.48 9.40 6.51
C ASP A 73 9.57 10.55 6.98
N ASN A 74 9.61 11.69 6.28
CA ASN A 74 8.70 12.80 6.56
C ASN A 74 7.22 12.46 6.29
N MET A 75 6.93 11.59 5.33
CA MET A 75 5.56 11.19 4.97
C MET A 75 4.98 10.16 5.95
N TYR A 76 5.77 9.16 6.32
CA TYR A 76 5.29 7.96 7.02
C TYR A 76 5.84 7.80 8.44
N ASP A 77 6.77 8.66 8.84
CA ASP A 77 7.47 8.63 10.12
C ASP A 77 8.05 7.23 10.37
N VAL A 78 8.90 6.78 9.44
CA VAL A 78 9.39 5.40 9.37
C VAL A 78 10.49 5.18 10.39
N ALA A 79 11.41 6.13 10.51
CA ALA A 79 12.56 6.07 11.43
C ALA A 79 12.11 5.97 12.89
N SER A 80 11.04 6.66 13.29
CA SER A 80 10.49 6.56 14.66
C SER A 80 9.91 5.18 14.98
N LYS A 81 9.59 4.39 13.95
CA LYS A 81 8.95 3.07 14.03
C LYS A 81 9.93 1.92 13.79
N MET A 82 11.19 2.23 13.43
CA MET A 82 12.22 1.23 13.31
C MET A 82 12.69 0.80 14.70
N VAL A 83 12.84 -0.51 14.89
CA VAL A 83 13.31 -1.11 16.13
C VAL A 83 14.53 -1.95 15.82
N LYS A 84 15.51 -1.98 16.73
CA LYS A 84 16.63 -2.92 16.62
C LYS A 84 16.28 -4.25 17.28
N ASP A 85 16.62 -5.35 16.61
CA ASP A 85 16.58 -6.67 17.22
C ASP A 85 17.73 -6.86 18.24
N LYS A 86 17.79 -8.04 18.85
CA LYS A 86 18.84 -8.40 19.82
C LYS A 86 20.24 -8.51 19.19
N TYR A 87 20.33 -8.54 17.87
CA TYR A 87 21.57 -8.67 17.10
C TYR A 87 22.00 -7.34 16.45
N GLY A 88 21.23 -6.25 16.67
CA GLY A 88 21.50 -4.92 16.15
C GLY A 88 20.96 -4.64 14.75
N ASN A 89 20.20 -5.57 14.14
CA ASN A 89 19.57 -5.39 12.85
C ASN A 89 18.35 -4.47 12.97
N TRP A 90 18.15 -3.61 11.97
CA TRP A 90 17.00 -2.73 11.92
C TRP A 90 15.77 -3.46 11.37
N MET A 91 14.63 -3.28 12.04
CA MET A 91 13.37 -3.90 11.67
C MET A 91 12.26 -2.85 11.64
N LEU A 92 11.43 -2.87 10.60
CA LEU A 92 10.20 -2.08 10.58
C LEU A 92 9.02 -2.96 11.03
N LYS A 93 8.35 -2.56 12.10
CA LYS A 93 7.16 -3.28 12.59
C LYS A 93 6.00 -3.00 11.62
N SER A 94 5.67 -3.97 10.78
CA SER A 94 4.64 -3.81 9.76
C SER A 94 3.24 -3.59 10.36
N TYR A 95 2.41 -2.79 9.67
CA TYR A 95 0.99 -2.58 9.96
C TYR A 95 0.07 -3.66 9.37
N SER A 96 0.63 -4.61 8.62
CA SER A 96 -0.14 -5.64 7.93
C SER A 96 -0.49 -6.75 8.90
N ASN A 97 -1.78 -6.90 9.21
CA ASN A 97 -2.33 -8.05 9.94
C ASN A 97 -2.23 -9.39 9.15
N LYS A 98 -1.32 -9.52 8.18
CA LYS A 98 -1.03 -10.80 7.53
C LYS A 98 -0.15 -11.65 8.47
N PRO A 99 -0.61 -12.82 8.93
CA PRO A 99 0.13 -13.66 9.89
C PRO A 99 1.47 -14.22 9.35
N THR A 100 1.76 -14.05 8.06
CA THR A 100 2.92 -14.61 7.36
C THR A 100 3.80 -13.55 6.67
N GLN A 101 3.80 -12.31 7.15
CA GLN A 101 4.91 -11.44 6.76
C GLN A 101 6.17 -11.94 7.45
N VAL A 102 7.01 -12.62 6.69
CA VAL A 102 8.40 -12.89 7.05
C VAL A 102 8.96 -11.54 7.48
N LEU A 103 9.42 -11.46 8.73
CA LEU A 103 10.22 -10.33 9.17
C LEU A 103 11.34 -10.21 8.15
N ASP A 104 11.33 -9.16 7.35
CA ASP A 104 12.41 -8.94 6.40
C ASP A 104 13.63 -8.50 7.22
N MET A 105 14.40 -9.49 7.66
CA MET A 105 15.52 -9.34 8.59
C MET A 105 16.81 -8.90 7.87
N THR A 106 16.74 -8.62 6.57
CA THR A 106 17.91 -8.35 5.73
C THR A 106 17.91 -6.98 5.06
N SER A 107 16.90 -6.15 5.27
CA SER A 107 16.75 -4.92 4.52
C SER A 107 17.19 -3.70 5.34
N SER A 108 18.27 -3.06 4.90
CA SER A 108 18.61 -1.71 5.37
C SER A 108 17.53 -0.72 4.89
N LEU A 109 17.49 0.48 5.48
CA LEU A 109 16.59 1.55 5.02
C LEU A 109 16.75 1.78 3.50
N GLU A 110 18.00 1.76 3.01
CA GLU A 110 18.36 1.83 1.59
C GLU A 110 17.86 0.64 0.76
N SER A 111 17.89 -0.58 1.30
CA SER A 111 17.34 -1.75 0.62
C SER A 111 15.82 -1.63 0.45
N HIS A 112 15.10 -1.12 1.46
CA HIS A 112 13.67 -0.83 1.33
C HIS A 112 13.39 0.24 0.27
N PHE A 113 14.26 1.26 0.14
CA PHE A 113 14.14 2.27 -0.92
C PHE A 113 14.22 1.65 -2.31
N MET A 114 15.14 0.73 -2.54
CA MET A 114 15.28 0.09 -3.86
C MET A 114 14.02 -0.66 -4.31
N TYR A 115 13.26 -1.26 -3.39
CA TYR A 115 12.03 -1.98 -3.74
C TYR A 115 10.83 -1.09 -4.06
N PHE A 116 10.86 0.20 -3.70
CA PHE A 116 9.80 1.16 -4.02
C PHE A 116 9.97 1.82 -5.40
N PHE A 117 11.13 1.66 -6.04
CA PHE A 117 11.48 2.33 -7.31
C PHE A 117 11.80 1.37 -8.48
N ILE A 118 11.46 0.08 -8.37
CA ILE A 118 11.44 -0.86 -9.50
C ILE A 118 10.00 -1.20 -9.84
#